data_AF-A0A7V8GJV0-F1
#
_entry.id   AF-A0A7V8GJV0-F1
#
_cell.length_a   1.000
_cell.length_b   1.000
_cell.length_c   1.000
_cell.angle_alpha   90.00
_cell.angle_beta   90.00
_cell.angle_gamma   90.00
#
_symmetry.space_group_name_H-M   'P 1'
#
loop_
_entity.id
_entity.type
_entity.pdbx_description
1 polymer ?
#
loop_
_entity_poly.entity_id
_entity_poly.type
_entity_poly.pdbx_seq_one_letter_code
_entity_poly.pdbx_strand_id
1 'polypeptide(L)'
;AQVVKFDSLGALKAADPSSVKGKIVYVDYQMHRQKDGHDYGMGSAVRVAGPPIAAAKGAAGYLLRSAGTDMHQRIAHTGVTGFRDPKARTIPAAALSNPDADQLDRVLAYGKPVTVRMDLDCGIVGEYTGANVIGEITGSKHPDQVVAIGGHLDSWDPGTGAIDDGAGIAITMAAAKLIHDLPQRPDRTIRVIAFANEEMGLWGSRAYA
;
A
#
# COMPACT_ATOMS: atom_id res chain seq x y z
N ALA A 1 -21.64 -6.35 -12.23
CA ALA A 1 -21.15 -6.83 -13.55
C ALA A 1 -20.64 -8.27 -13.41
N GLN A 2 -20.47 -9.00 -14.51
CA GLN A 2 -19.88 -10.35 -14.48
C GLN A 2 -18.40 -10.29 -14.10
N VAL A 3 -17.92 -11.26 -13.34
CA VAL A 3 -16.51 -11.38 -12.93
C VAL A 3 -15.71 -12.16 -13.96
N VAL A 4 -14.47 -11.72 -14.22
CA VAL A 4 -13.45 -12.49 -14.96
C VAL A 4 -12.21 -12.62 -14.09
N LYS A 5 -11.79 -13.86 -13.84
CA LYS A 5 -10.64 -14.18 -12.99
C LYS A 5 -9.34 -14.23 -13.80
N PHE A 6 -8.25 -13.76 -13.19
CA PHE A 6 -6.88 -13.97 -13.63
C PHE A 6 -6.03 -14.43 -12.44
N ASP A 7 -5.18 -15.44 -12.64
CA ASP A 7 -4.33 -15.98 -11.55
C ASP A 7 -3.13 -15.09 -11.23
N SER A 8 -2.82 -14.11 -12.10
CA SER A 8 -1.72 -13.19 -11.90
C SER A 8 -1.90 -11.88 -12.65
N LEU A 9 -1.12 -10.87 -12.25
CA LEU A 9 -1.01 -9.61 -12.98
C LEU A 9 -0.50 -9.83 -14.41
N GLY A 10 0.40 -10.81 -14.62
CA GLY A 10 0.90 -11.17 -15.94
C GLY A 10 -0.21 -11.69 -16.86
N ALA A 11 -1.07 -12.55 -16.34
CA ALA A 11 -2.23 -13.07 -17.08
C ALA A 11 -3.20 -11.94 -17.46
N LEU A 12 -3.48 -11.01 -16.54
CA LEU A 12 -4.30 -9.82 -16.85
C LEU A 12 -3.65 -8.97 -17.95
N LYS A 13 -2.33 -8.74 -17.91
CA LYS A 13 -1.61 -7.97 -18.94
C LYS A 13 -1.75 -8.63 -20.32
N ALA A 14 -1.59 -9.94 -20.38
CA ALA A 14 -1.67 -10.72 -21.63
C ALA A 14 -3.10 -10.89 -22.17
N ALA A 15 -4.12 -10.68 -21.34
CA ALA A 15 -5.52 -10.89 -21.71
C ALA A 15 -5.98 -10.01 -22.88
N ASP A 16 -6.74 -10.59 -23.80
CA ASP A 16 -7.41 -9.85 -24.87
C ASP A 16 -8.41 -8.84 -24.27
N PRO A 17 -8.41 -7.55 -24.67
CA PRO A 17 -9.34 -6.55 -24.16
C PRO A 17 -10.83 -6.95 -24.27
N SER A 18 -11.22 -7.70 -25.30
CA SER A 18 -12.59 -8.20 -25.48
C SER A 18 -13.03 -9.14 -24.35
N SER A 19 -12.09 -9.86 -23.73
CA SER A 19 -12.38 -10.75 -22.60
C SER A 19 -12.63 -10.00 -21.29
N VAL A 20 -12.18 -8.75 -21.21
CA VAL A 20 -12.20 -7.87 -20.01
C VAL A 20 -13.29 -6.79 -20.09
N LYS A 21 -13.57 -6.28 -21.29
CA LYS A 21 -14.48 -5.14 -21.51
C LYS A 21 -15.83 -5.34 -20.83
N GLY A 22 -16.22 -4.39 -19.97
CA GLY A 22 -17.50 -4.38 -19.25
C GLY A 22 -17.59 -5.34 -18.06
N LYS A 23 -16.54 -6.12 -17.76
CA LYS A 23 -16.50 -7.06 -16.64
C LYS A 23 -15.80 -6.48 -15.42
N ILE A 24 -16.01 -7.09 -14.25
CA ILE A 24 -15.17 -6.89 -13.07
C ILE A 24 -13.98 -7.84 -13.19
N VAL A 25 -12.78 -7.29 -13.27
CA VAL A 25 -11.54 -8.06 -13.23
C VAL A 25 -11.29 -8.49 -11.80
N TYR A 26 -10.98 -9.77 -11.57
CA TYR A 26 -10.54 -10.30 -10.29
C TYR A 26 -9.16 -10.93 -10.45
N VAL A 27 -8.16 -10.45 -9.70
CA VAL A 27 -6.81 -11.03 -9.70
C VAL A 27 -6.58 -11.79 -8.40
N ASP A 28 -6.37 -13.09 -8.53
CA ASP A 28 -6.22 -14.05 -7.42
C ASP A 28 -4.75 -14.41 -7.18
N TYR A 29 -3.93 -13.41 -6.88
CA TYR A 29 -2.55 -13.67 -6.50
C TYR A 29 -2.46 -13.99 -5.01
N GLN A 30 -2.08 -15.24 -4.69
CA GLN A 30 -1.88 -15.69 -3.31
C GLN A 30 -0.46 -15.39 -2.84
N MET A 31 -0.35 -14.54 -1.82
CA MET A 31 0.92 -14.24 -1.19
C MET A 31 1.34 -15.34 -0.22
N HIS A 32 2.65 -15.61 -0.20
CA HIS A 32 3.32 -16.50 0.73
C HIS A 32 4.02 -15.69 1.82
N ARG A 33 4.00 -16.21 3.04
CA ARG A 33 4.70 -15.61 4.16
C ARG A 33 6.21 -15.76 3.97
N GLN A 34 6.91 -14.64 3.93
CA GLN A 34 8.36 -14.58 3.79
C GLN A 34 8.93 -13.66 4.87
N LYS A 35 10.04 -14.06 5.49
CA LYS A 35 10.66 -13.29 6.58
C LYS A 35 11.15 -11.91 6.15
N ASP A 36 11.62 -11.80 4.91
CA ASP A 36 12.09 -10.57 4.27
C ASP A 36 10.97 -9.82 3.54
N GLY A 37 9.74 -10.37 3.51
CA GLY A 37 8.59 -9.77 2.86
C GLY A 37 8.65 -9.71 1.33
N HIS A 38 9.56 -10.39 0.64
CA HIS A 38 9.74 -10.20 -0.82
C HIS A 38 8.46 -10.47 -1.64
N ASP A 39 7.61 -11.40 -1.18
CA ASP A 39 6.35 -11.73 -1.88
C ASP A 39 5.30 -10.61 -1.78
N TYR A 40 5.42 -9.72 -0.79
CA TYR A 40 4.59 -8.50 -0.74
C TYR A 40 4.85 -7.58 -1.93
N GLY A 41 6.07 -7.54 -2.47
CA GLY A 41 6.36 -6.77 -3.67
C GLY A 41 5.49 -7.20 -4.86
N MET A 42 5.22 -8.50 -4.97
CA MET A 42 4.37 -9.05 -6.02
C MET A 42 2.88 -8.76 -5.78
N GLY A 43 2.39 -8.92 -4.55
CA GLY A 43 1.02 -8.57 -4.18
C GLY A 43 0.72 -7.08 -4.29
N SER A 44 1.67 -6.24 -3.86
CA SER A 44 1.60 -4.78 -4.01
C SER A 44 1.56 -4.38 -5.49
N ALA A 45 2.33 -5.05 -6.36
CA ALA A 45 2.26 -4.81 -7.81
C ALA A 45 0.87 -5.11 -8.39
N VAL A 46 0.19 -6.15 -7.91
CA VAL A 46 -1.21 -6.45 -8.28
C VAL A 46 -2.15 -5.31 -7.86
N ARG A 47 -2.00 -4.80 -6.63
CA ARG A 47 -2.80 -3.67 -6.11
C ARG A 47 -2.55 -2.38 -6.88
N VAL A 48 -1.29 -2.03 -7.12
CA VAL A 48 -0.91 -0.75 -7.75
C VAL A 48 -1.18 -0.79 -9.26
N ALA A 49 -0.69 -1.80 -9.98
CA ALA A 49 -0.74 -1.81 -11.44
C ALA A 49 -2.03 -2.43 -12.01
N GLY A 50 -2.69 -3.31 -11.27
CA GLY A 50 -3.89 -4.01 -11.74
C GLY A 50 -5.04 -3.10 -12.17
N PRO A 51 -5.51 -2.17 -11.32
CA PRO A 51 -6.62 -1.28 -11.64
C PRO A 51 -6.44 -0.47 -12.94
N PRO A 52 -5.32 0.25 -13.17
CA PRO A 52 -5.15 1.00 -14.43
C PRO A 52 -5.04 0.09 -15.66
N ILE A 53 -4.45 -1.10 -15.54
CA ILE A 53 -4.39 -2.08 -16.65
C ILE A 53 -5.80 -2.59 -17.00
N ALA A 54 -6.59 -2.93 -15.99
CA ALA A 54 -7.98 -3.35 -16.19
C ALA A 54 -8.83 -2.23 -16.81
N ALA A 55 -8.67 -1.00 -16.34
CA ALA A 55 -9.33 0.18 -16.88
C ALA A 55 -9.00 0.41 -18.36
N ALA A 56 -7.71 0.31 -18.74
CA ALA A 56 -7.25 0.45 -20.12
C ALA A 56 -7.84 -0.63 -21.06
N LYS A 57 -8.13 -1.83 -20.52
CA LYS A 57 -8.81 -2.92 -21.25
C LYS A 57 -10.35 -2.80 -21.22
N GLY A 58 -10.89 -1.73 -20.65
CA GLY A 58 -12.32 -1.44 -20.64
C GLY A 58 -13.12 -2.14 -19.55
N ALA A 59 -12.48 -2.62 -18.49
CA ALA A 59 -13.18 -3.19 -17.33
C ALA A 59 -14.20 -2.19 -16.73
N ALA A 60 -15.20 -2.74 -16.05
CA ALA A 60 -16.19 -1.98 -15.28
C ALA A 60 -15.79 -1.84 -13.79
N GLY A 61 -14.86 -2.66 -13.31
CA GLY A 61 -14.34 -2.63 -11.94
C GLY A 61 -13.18 -3.60 -11.76
N TYR A 62 -12.52 -3.51 -10.62
CA TYR A 62 -11.35 -4.31 -10.28
C TYR A 62 -11.43 -4.83 -8.85
N LEU A 63 -11.13 -6.11 -8.68
CA LEU A 63 -10.99 -6.80 -7.41
C LEU A 63 -9.62 -7.47 -7.34
N LEU A 64 -9.00 -7.46 -6.17
CA LEU A 64 -7.84 -8.30 -5.88
C LEU A 64 -8.12 -9.16 -4.65
N ARG A 65 -7.52 -10.35 -4.60
CA ARG A 65 -7.20 -10.96 -3.31
C ARG A 65 -6.28 -10.01 -2.55
N SER A 66 -6.56 -9.76 -1.26
CA SER A 66 -5.75 -8.87 -0.44
C SER A 66 -4.26 -9.18 -0.53
N ALA A 67 -3.44 -8.14 -0.62
CA ALA A 67 -1.99 -8.26 -0.47
C ALA A 67 -1.69 -8.54 1.02
N GLY A 68 -1.90 -9.79 1.44
CA GLY A 68 -1.87 -10.23 2.83
C GLY A 68 -1.62 -11.74 2.95
N THR A 69 -1.08 -12.15 4.09
CA THR A 69 -0.73 -13.56 4.37
C THR A 69 -1.55 -14.16 5.51
N ASP A 70 -2.57 -13.44 5.98
CA ASP A 70 -3.57 -13.92 6.91
C ASP A 70 -4.50 -14.91 6.20
N MET A 71 -4.67 -16.10 6.77
CA MET A 71 -5.45 -17.18 6.15
C MET A 71 -6.90 -17.21 6.61
N HIS A 72 -7.19 -16.64 7.78
CA HIS A 72 -8.47 -16.81 8.48
C HIS A 72 -9.06 -15.50 8.97
N GLN A 73 -8.38 -14.38 8.77
CA GLN A 73 -8.92 -13.08 9.12
C GLN A 73 -9.75 -12.58 7.95
N ARG A 74 -10.97 -12.13 8.24
CA ARG A 74 -11.87 -11.59 7.23
C ARG A 74 -11.65 -10.09 7.10
N ILE A 75 -10.41 -9.69 6.79
CA ILE A 75 -9.96 -8.31 6.67
C ILE A 75 -9.52 -8.06 5.23
N ALA A 76 -10.00 -6.96 4.64
CA ALA A 76 -9.54 -6.50 3.33
C ALA A 76 -8.39 -5.52 3.50
N HIS A 77 -7.28 -5.73 2.79
CA HIS A 77 -6.10 -4.86 2.89
C HIS A 77 -6.20 -3.72 1.89
N THR A 78 -6.24 -2.48 2.41
CA THR A 78 -6.21 -1.27 1.59
C THR A 78 -4.79 -1.01 1.05
N GLY A 79 -4.64 0.09 0.32
CA GLY A 79 -3.37 0.55 -0.21
C GLY A 79 -3.54 1.37 -1.46
N VAL A 80 -2.49 2.12 -1.82
CA VAL A 80 -2.52 3.00 -2.97
C VAL A 80 -2.70 2.20 -4.27
N THR A 81 -3.45 2.78 -5.20
CA THR A 81 -3.59 2.27 -6.57
C THR A 81 -2.77 3.11 -7.54
N GLY A 82 -2.48 2.58 -8.73
CA GLY A 82 -1.70 3.27 -9.75
C GLY A 82 -2.44 4.35 -10.54
N PHE A 83 -3.65 4.76 -10.12
CA PHE A 83 -4.36 5.88 -10.73
C PHE A 83 -3.69 7.20 -10.35
N ARG A 84 -2.64 7.58 -11.10
CA ARG A 84 -1.85 8.79 -10.86
C ARG A 84 -2.33 10.02 -11.63
N ASP A 85 -3.04 9.80 -12.74
CA ASP A 85 -3.60 10.89 -13.53
C ASP A 85 -5.06 11.12 -13.10
N PRO A 86 -5.37 12.27 -12.47
CA PRO A 86 -6.74 12.59 -12.05
C PRO A 86 -7.71 12.77 -13.23
N LYS A 87 -7.20 12.91 -14.46
CA LYS A 87 -8.00 12.98 -15.69
C LYS A 87 -8.19 11.61 -16.36
N ALA A 88 -7.45 10.59 -15.94
CA ALA A 88 -7.61 9.26 -16.50
C ALA A 88 -8.99 8.70 -16.12
N ARG A 89 -9.57 7.92 -17.03
CA ARG A 89 -10.74 7.12 -16.71
C ARG A 89 -10.36 6.13 -15.59
N THR A 90 -10.93 6.34 -14.41
CA THR A 90 -10.81 5.41 -13.28
C THR A 90 -11.96 4.40 -13.32
N ILE A 91 -11.79 3.31 -12.57
CA ILE A 91 -12.83 2.32 -12.31
C ILE A 91 -12.83 2.02 -10.81
N PRO A 92 -13.97 1.61 -10.22
CA PRO A 92 -14.00 1.10 -8.85
C PRO A 92 -12.97 -0.02 -8.65
N ALA A 93 -12.15 0.07 -7.61
CA ALA A 93 -11.12 -0.91 -7.28
C ALA A 93 -11.16 -1.22 -5.78
N ALA A 94 -11.24 -2.50 -5.42
CA ALA A 94 -11.29 -2.92 -4.02
C ALA A 94 -10.54 -4.24 -3.78
N ALA A 95 -10.06 -4.44 -2.56
CA ALA A 95 -9.54 -5.73 -2.13
C ALA A 95 -10.65 -6.58 -1.50
N LEU A 96 -10.59 -7.89 -1.71
CA LEU A 96 -11.34 -8.89 -0.94
C LEU A 96 -10.46 -9.38 0.20
N SER A 97 -11.07 -9.72 1.34
CA SER A 97 -10.35 -10.51 2.35
C SER A 97 -9.92 -11.85 1.75
N ASN A 98 -8.84 -12.45 2.28
CA ASN A 98 -8.37 -13.75 1.80
C ASN A 98 -9.46 -14.84 1.85
N PRO A 99 -10.26 -14.97 2.93
CA PRO A 99 -11.39 -15.89 2.96
C PRO A 99 -12.48 -15.58 1.92
N ASP A 100 -12.77 -14.30 1.64
CA ASP A 100 -13.77 -13.94 0.62
C ASP A 100 -13.28 -14.22 -0.81
N ALA A 101 -11.98 -14.04 -1.05
CA ALA A 101 -11.32 -14.47 -2.28
C ALA A 101 -11.45 -16.00 -2.47
N ASP A 102 -11.22 -16.79 -1.41
CA ASP A 102 -11.43 -18.25 -1.44
C ASP A 102 -12.88 -18.63 -1.77
N GLN A 103 -13.86 -17.89 -1.23
CA GLN A 103 -15.27 -18.12 -1.57
C GLN A 103 -15.54 -17.80 -3.04
N LEU A 104 -15.03 -16.68 -3.55
CA LEU A 104 -15.21 -16.30 -4.94
C LEU A 104 -14.58 -17.35 -5.87
N ASP A 105 -13.41 -17.86 -5.54
CA ASP A 105 -12.74 -18.94 -6.28
C ASP A 105 -13.59 -20.21 -6.33
N ARG A 106 -14.16 -20.63 -5.19
CA ARG A 106 -15.06 -21.80 -5.12
C ARG A 106 -16.29 -21.62 -6.00
N VAL A 107 -16.92 -20.44 -5.95
CA VAL A 107 -18.14 -20.17 -6.72
C VAL A 107 -17.82 -20.11 -8.23
N LEU A 108 -16.71 -19.49 -8.62
CA LEU A 108 -16.23 -19.47 -10.00
C LEU A 108 -15.93 -20.87 -10.54
N ALA A 109 -15.41 -21.77 -9.69
CA ALA A 109 -15.10 -23.15 -10.06
C ALA A 109 -16.33 -23.98 -10.46
N TYR A 110 -17.55 -23.55 -10.11
CA TYR A 110 -18.79 -24.19 -10.61
C TYR A 110 -19.03 -23.95 -12.11
N GLY A 111 -18.25 -23.08 -12.77
CA GLY A 111 -18.33 -22.84 -14.22
C GLY A 111 -19.55 -22.03 -14.66
N LYS A 112 -20.30 -21.45 -13.71
CA LYS A 112 -21.46 -20.57 -13.99
C LYS A 112 -21.03 -19.10 -13.95
N PRO A 113 -21.64 -18.20 -14.74
CA PRO A 113 -21.37 -16.78 -14.65
C PRO A 113 -21.63 -16.24 -13.23
N VAL A 114 -20.63 -15.59 -12.65
CA VAL A 114 -20.72 -14.94 -11.34
C VAL A 114 -20.82 -13.44 -11.56
N THR A 115 -21.75 -12.79 -10.86
CA THR A 115 -21.89 -11.33 -10.87
C THR A 115 -21.57 -10.78 -9.49
N VAL A 116 -20.86 -9.65 -9.47
CA VAL A 116 -20.58 -8.87 -8.26
C VAL A 116 -21.13 -7.47 -8.44
N ARG A 117 -21.72 -6.92 -7.37
CA ARG A 117 -22.02 -5.51 -7.22
C ARG A 117 -20.94 -4.89 -6.35
N MET A 118 -20.36 -3.80 -6.82
CA MET A 118 -19.43 -2.97 -6.05
C MET A 118 -20.12 -1.64 -5.75
N ASP A 119 -19.96 -1.17 -4.53
CA ASP A 119 -20.51 0.10 -4.04
C ASP A 119 -19.40 0.75 -3.21
N LEU A 120 -18.73 1.74 -3.78
CA LEU A 120 -17.56 2.39 -3.20
C LEU A 120 -17.78 3.90 -3.24
N ASP A 121 -17.76 4.54 -2.07
CA ASP A 121 -17.75 5.99 -1.93
C ASP A 121 -16.34 6.42 -1.53
N CYS A 122 -15.47 6.54 -2.52
CA CYS A 122 -14.07 6.89 -2.33
C CYS A 122 -13.54 7.66 -3.54
N GLY A 123 -12.57 8.53 -3.32
CA GLY A 123 -11.91 9.29 -4.37
C GLY A 123 -10.85 10.23 -3.82
N ILE A 124 -10.10 10.84 -4.73
CA ILE A 124 -9.14 11.89 -4.38
C ILE A 124 -9.89 13.21 -4.36
N VAL A 125 -9.85 13.91 -3.24
CA VAL A 125 -10.48 15.23 -3.07
C VAL A 125 -9.41 16.23 -2.69
N GLY A 126 -9.15 17.18 -3.58
CA GLY A 126 -8.22 18.28 -3.32
C GLY A 126 -6.76 17.85 -3.13
N GLU A 127 -5.96 18.82 -2.71
CA GLU A 127 -4.57 18.65 -2.31
C GLU A 127 -4.40 19.28 -0.93
N TYR A 128 -3.56 18.66 -0.09
CA TYR A 128 -3.35 19.08 1.28
C TYR A 128 -1.86 19.22 1.59
N THR A 129 -1.53 20.15 2.48
CA THR A 129 -0.17 20.32 2.97
C THR A 129 0.09 19.36 4.13
N GLY A 130 0.99 18.39 3.91
CA GLY A 130 1.60 17.59 4.97
C GLY A 130 2.92 18.20 5.45
N ALA A 131 3.42 17.72 6.59
CA ALA A 131 4.69 18.20 7.16
C ALA A 131 5.54 17.04 7.68
N ASN A 132 6.81 17.00 7.27
CA ASN A 132 7.79 16.18 7.96
C ASN A 132 8.04 16.77 9.35
N VAL A 133 8.05 15.92 10.37
CA VAL A 133 8.41 16.32 11.73
C VAL A 133 9.86 15.93 12.00
N ILE A 134 10.70 16.89 12.32
CA ILE A 134 12.15 16.70 12.47
C ILE A 134 12.59 17.15 13.86
N GLY A 135 13.28 16.26 14.57
CA GLY A 135 13.95 16.55 15.84
C GLY A 135 15.43 16.20 15.78
N GLU A 136 16.27 16.95 16.49
CA GLU A 136 17.72 16.78 16.45
C GLU A 136 18.38 16.75 17.82
N ILE A 137 19.42 15.93 17.92
CA ILE A 137 20.43 15.99 18.98
C ILE A 137 21.69 16.51 18.32
N THR A 138 22.01 17.80 18.53
CA THR A 138 23.17 18.43 17.90
C THR A 138 24.47 17.71 18.30
N GLY A 139 25.33 17.44 17.33
CA GLY A 139 26.65 16.84 17.55
C GLY A 139 27.60 17.77 18.33
N SER A 140 28.60 17.19 19.00
CA SER A 140 29.58 17.93 19.80
C SER A 140 30.80 18.40 19.01
N LYS A 141 31.28 17.59 18.05
CA LYS A 141 32.48 17.87 17.25
C LYS A 141 32.19 18.22 15.80
N HIS A 142 31.16 17.59 15.23
CA HIS A 142 30.76 17.70 13.84
C HIS A 142 29.24 17.96 13.76
N PRO A 143 28.77 19.12 14.26
CA PRO A 143 27.33 19.43 14.34
C PRO A 143 26.65 19.52 12.95
N ASP A 144 27.42 19.73 11.90
CA ASP A 144 27.01 19.78 10.50
C ASP A 144 26.91 18.40 9.83
N GLN A 145 27.51 17.36 10.42
CA GLN A 145 27.40 15.99 9.91
C GLN A 145 26.20 15.29 10.55
N VAL A 146 25.29 14.77 9.72
CA VAL A 146 24.00 14.22 10.15
C VAL A 146 23.97 12.70 10.00
N VAL A 147 23.55 12.01 11.06
CA VAL A 147 23.05 10.64 11.02
C VAL A 147 21.52 10.71 11.10
N ALA A 148 20.86 10.49 9.98
CA ALA A 148 19.40 10.48 9.91
C ALA A 148 18.87 9.08 10.26
N ILE A 149 17.91 9.04 11.19
CA ILE A 149 17.09 7.87 11.53
C ILE A 149 15.63 8.29 11.46
N GLY A 150 14.72 7.38 11.10
CA GLY A 150 13.32 7.76 10.95
C GLY A 150 12.39 6.65 10.51
N GLY A 151 11.14 7.03 10.37
CA GLY A 151 10.01 6.26 9.87
C GLY A 151 8.99 7.23 9.24
N HIS A 152 7.79 6.77 8.94
CA HIS A 152 6.71 7.65 8.47
C HIS A 152 5.60 7.81 9.50
N LEU A 153 5.02 9.02 9.56
CA LEU A 153 4.03 9.40 10.56
C LEU A 153 2.59 9.14 10.09
N ASP A 154 2.36 9.11 8.79
CA ASP A 154 1.08 8.74 8.21
C ASP A 154 0.85 7.22 8.27
N SER A 155 -0.40 6.81 8.12
CA SER A 155 -0.80 5.41 8.02
C SER A 155 -2.03 5.28 7.12
N TRP A 156 -2.37 4.05 6.76
CA TRP A 156 -3.72 3.75 6.29
C TRP A 156 -4.78 3.95 7.37
N ASP A 157 -5.97 4.30 6.92
CA ASP A 157 -7.13 4.74 7.70
C ASP A 157 -7.99 3.64 8.37
N PRO A 158 -8.03 2.36 7.94
CA PRO A 158 -8.92 1.37 8.58
C PRO A 158 -8.43 0.86 9.94
N GLY A 159 -7.17 1.14 10.29
CA GLY A 159 -6.54 0.71 11.54
C GLY A 159 -6.06 1.90 12.36
N THR A 160 -5.04 1.66 13.19
CA THR A 160 -4.41 2.71 14.01
C THR A 160 -2.93 2.93 13.68
N GLY A 161 -2.47 2.43 12.52
CA GLY A 161 -1.08 2.58 12.07
C GLY A 161 -0.02 2.01 13.02
N ALA A 162 -0.38 1.08 13.91
CA ALA A 162 0.49 0.72 15.04
C ALA A 162 1.82 0.08 14.62
N ILE A 163 1.79 -0.79 13.60
CA ILE A 163 2.98 -1.50 13.10
C ILE A 163 3.48 -0.94 11.76
N ASP A 164 2.72 -0.04 11.15
CA ASP A 164 2.96 0.56 9.84
C ASP A 164 2.49 2.03 9.90
N ASP A 165 3.32 2.97 10.36
CA ASP A 165 4.68 2.78 10.93
C ASP A 165 4.85 3.42 12.33
N GLY A 166 3.81 3.34 13.16
CA GLY A 166 3.88 3.77 14.56
C GLY A 166 5.03 3.10 15.33
N ALA A 167 5.33 1.84 15.02
CA ALA A 167 6.45 1.10 15.59
C ALA A 167 7.81 1.69 15.18
N GLY A 168 8.05 2.01 13.90
CA GLY A 168 9.30 2.61 13.44
C GLY A 168 9.53 4.00 14.03
N ILE A 169 8.46 4.81 14.14
CA ILE A 169 8.49 6.09 14.85
C ILE A 169 8.85 5.89 16.33
N ALA A 170 8.20 4.97 17.04
CA ALA A 170 8.49 4.71 18.44
C ALA A 170 9.94 4.23 18.65
N ILE A 171 10.44 3.34 17.79
CA ILE A 171 11.81 2.82 17.85
C ILE A 171 12.82 3.96 17.67
N THR A 172 12.67 4.78 16.64
CA THR A 172 13.64 5.83 16.31
C THR A 172 13.62 6.97 17.32
N MET A 173 12.45 7.38 17.79
CA MET A 173 12.33 8.37 18.86
C MET A 173 12.89 7.86 20.19
N ALA A 174 12.59 6.62 20.59
CA ALA A 174 13.11 6.04 21.82
C ALA A 174 14.64 5.88 21.77
N ALA A 175 15.19 5.42 20.64
CA ALA A 175 16.63 5.32 20.45
C ALA A 175 17.31 6.69 20.58
N ALA A 176 16.77 7.72 19.92
CA ALA A 176 17.29 9.08 20.05
C ALA A 176 17.20 9.59 21.49
N LYS A 177 16.08 9.37 22.19
CA LYS A 177 15.93 9.75 23.60
C LYS A 177 16.99 9.09 24.49
N LEU A 178 17.23 7.78 24.31
CA LEU A 178 18.26 7.07 25.06
C LEU A 178 19.66 7.64 24.77
N ILE A 179 19.96 8.03 23.53
CA ILE A 179 21.24 8.67 23.18
C ILE A 179 21.34 10.07 23.79
N HIS A 180 20.25 10.84 23.79
CA HIS A 180 20.20 12.18 24.39
C HIS A 180 20.49 12.15 25.90
N ASP A 181 20.02 11.10 26.59
CA ASP A 181 20.18 10.93 28.04
C ASP A 181 21.59 10.47 28.45
N LEU A 182 22.46 10.12 27.50
CA LEU A 182 23.84 9.76 27.80
C LEU A 182 24.63 10.98 28.29
N PRO A 183 25.60 10.79 29.22
CA PRO A 183 26.46 11.88 29.67
C PRO A 183 27.36 12.41 28.54
N GLN A 184 27.62 11.60 27.52
CA GLN A 184 28.42 11.96 26.36
C GLN A 184 27.52 12.29 25.18
N ARG A 185 27.66 13.50 24.63
CA ARG A 185 27.01 13.88 23.38
C ARG A 185 27.66 13.16 22.19
N PRO A 186 26.89 12.73 21.18
CA PRO A 186 27.45 12.15 19.96
C PRO A 186 28.35 13.18 19.25
N ASP A 187 29.38 12.71 18.55
CA ASP A 187 30.26 13.59 17.77
C ASP A 187 29.49 14.26 16.61
N ARG A 188 28.53 13.54 16.01
CA ARG A 188 27.67 13.97 14.89
C ARG A 188 26.25 14.26 15.34
N THR A 189 25.53 15.09 14.60
CA THR A 189 24.12 15.35 14.83
C THR A 189 23.29 14.12 14.51
N ILE A 190 22.39 13.73 15.42
CA ILE A 190 21.38 12.71 15.16
C ILE A 190 20.09 13.43 14.80
N ARG A 191 19.53 13.12 13.64
CA ARG A 191 18.27 13.68 13.15
C ARG A 191 17.22 12.59 13.10
N VAL A 192 16.17 12.74 13.90
CA VAL A 192 14.98 11.88 13.84
C VAL A 192 13.98 12.52 12.89
N ILE A 193 13.53 11.78 11.88
CA ILE A 193 12.57 12.26 10.89
C ILE A 193 11.34 11.37 10.90
N ALA A 194 10.19 11.97 11.16
CA ALA A 194 8.88 11.36 10.91
C ALA A 194 8.38 11.91 9.57
N PHE A 195 8.54 11.13 8.50
CA PHE A 195 8.18 11.54 7.15
C PHE A 195 6.66 11.60 6.98
N ALA A 196 6.18 12.60 6.23
CA ALA A 196 4.78 12.70 5.87
C ALA A 196 4.47 11.97 4.56
N ASN A 197 3.30 11.34 4.51
CA ASN A 197 2.67 10.85 3.30
C ASN A 197 3.56 9.88 2.50
N GLU A 198 4.12 8.90 3.22
CA GLU A 198 4.84 7.75 2.64
C GLU A 198 3.88 6.91 1.80
N GLU A 199 2.69 6.65 2.34
CA GLU A 199 1.73 5.66 1.84
C GLU A 199 1.18 6.01 0.45
N MET A 200 1.13 7.29 0.13
CA MET A 200 0.71 7.83 -1.17
C MET A 200 1.86 8.04 -2.15
N GLY A 201 3.07 7.57 -1.83
CA GLY A 201 4.20 7.53 -2.76
C GLY A 201 5.43 8.36 -2.34
N LEU A 202 5.80 8.31 -1.07
CA LEU A 202 7.05 8.86 -0.53
C LEU A 202 7.16 10.39 -0.62
N TRP A 203 6.07 11.12 -0.41
CA TRP A 203 6.05 12.57 -0.63
C TRP A 203 6.97 13.32 0.32
N GLY A 204 6.92 13.00 1.61
CA GLY A 204 7.71 13.66 2.63
C GLY A 204 9.21 13.44 2.45
N SER A 205 9.65 12.21 2.16
CA SER A 205 11.06 11.92 1.94
C SER A 205 11.60 12.55 0.64
N ARG A 206 10.79 12.62 -0.42
CA ARG A 206 11.14 13.36 -1.65
C ARG A 206 11.26 14.87 -1.43
N ALA A 207 10.43 15.45 -0.58
CA ALA A 207 10.51 16.87 -0.25
C ALA A 207 11.69 17.20 0.67
N TYR A 208 12.17 16.22 1.43
CA TYR A 208 13.34 16.36 2.30
C TYR A 208 14.68 16.21 1.56
N ALA A 209 14.73 15.39 0.51
CA ALA A 209 15.92 15.10 -0.29
C ALA A 209 16.30 16.26 -1.23
#